data_AF-A0A953Z740-F1
#
_entry.id   AF-A0A953Z740-F1
#
_cell.length_a   1.000
_cell.length_b   1.000
_cell.length_c   1.000
_cell.angle_alpha   90.00
_cell.angle_beta   90.00
_cell.angle_gamma   90.00
#
_symmetry.space_group_name_H-M   'P 1'
#
loop_
_entity.id
_entity.type
_entity.pdbx_description
1 polymer ?
#
loop_
_entity_poly.entity_id
_entity_poly.type
_entity_poly.pdbx_seq_one_letter_code
_entity_poly.pdbx_strand_id
1 'polypeptide(L)'
;MPRLEPNALNPTTAGVGRHRLGGRPEGVGIRGIPSCPNCHRALEFVMQLDGTDPAVGLGDAGIATLYVLACSSCDACLRGAVHYHRSRTGRSLCLTTSPRAIPSPIATIRVGSCTDVELGAFDEHSFEGPFHQLGGEPVWLDEPRSVRCTECGAPMTFLVALDSDADVGLEFADHGMLYAFLCVDCEEVATLVQVAPP
;
A
#
# COMPACT_ATOMS: atom_id res chain seq x y z
N MET A 1 -10.97 49.96 -7.22
CA MET A 1 -10.49 48.62 -7.58
C MET A 1 -10.77 47.70 -6.40
N PRO A 2 -11.75 46.78 -6.49
CA PRO A 2 -12.05 45.90 -5.38
C PRO A 2 -11.04 44.75 -5.33
N ARG A 3 -10.55 44.51 -4.12
CA ARG A 3 -9.58 43.48 -3.73
C ARG A 3 -10.29 42.12 -3.84
N LEU A 4 -9.82 41.24 -4.72
CA LEU A 4 -10.28 39.84 -4.79
C LEU A 4 -9.98 39.18 -3.43
N GLU A 5 -11.04 38.71 -2.76
CA GLU A 5 -10.92 37.89 -1.55
C GLU A 5 -10.37 36.50 -1.93
N PRO A 6 -9.57 35.85 -1.06
CA PRO A 6 -9.13 34.49 -1.30
C PRO A 6 -10.34 33.57 -1.35
N ASN A 7 -10.49 32.89 -2.49
CA ASN A 7 -11.54 31.94 -2.77
C ASN A 7 -11.53 30.87 -1.66
N ALA A 8 -12.59 30.85 -0.84
CA ALA A 8 -12.81 29.80 0.13
C ALA A 8 -12.88 28.47 -0.65
N LEU A 9 -11.89 27.61 -0.43
CA LEU A 9 -11.96 26.20 -0.81
C LEU A 9 -13.25 25.65 -0.21
N ASN A 10 -14.22 25.38 -1.08
CA ASN A 10 -15.45 24.71 -0.73
C ASN A 10 -15.09 23.21 -0.59
N PRO A 11 -15.10 22.61 0.62
CA PRO A 11 -14.91 21.18 0.76
C PRO A 11 -16.15 20.53 0.16
N THR A 12 -16.05 20.12 -1.10
CA THR A 12 -17.12 19.40 -1.76
C THR A 12 -17.10 18.00 -1.18
N THR A 13 -18.08 17.73 -0.32
CA THR A 13 -18.46 16.42 0.21
C THR A 13 -18.60 15.38 -0.91
N ALA A 14 -17.51 14.68 -1.19
CA ALA A 14 -17.47 13.31 -1.69
C ALA A 14 -16.84 12.49 -0.56
N GLY A 15 -17.50 11.40 -0.14
CA GLY A 15 -17.16 10.70 1.12
C GLY A 15 -15.68 10.35 1.21
N VAL A 16 -14.99 10.93 2.20
CA VAL A 16 -13.59 10.63 2.52
C VAL A 16 -13.56 9.22 3.10
N GLY A 17 -12.95 8.27 2.39
CA GLY A 17 -12.76 6.92 2.92
C GLY A 17 -11.92 6.96 4.19
N ARG A 18 -12.27 6.14 5.18
CA ARG A 18 -11.50 6.06 6.44
C ARG A 18 -10.34 5.09 6.29
N HIS A 19 -9.27 5.54 5.64
CA HIS A 19 -8.02 4.78 5.58
C HIS A 19 -7.26 4.89 6.90
N ARG A 20 -6.57 3.81 7.27
CA ARG A 20 -5.77 3.77 8.50
C ARG A 20 -4.38 3.22 8.24
N LEU A 21 -3.37 3.98 8.67
CA LEU A 21 -1.99 3.51 8.72
C LEU A 21 -1.70 2.90 10.09
N GLY A 22 -1.06 1.73 10.08
CA GLY A 22 -0.48 1.12 11.27
C GLY A 22 -1.43 0.61 12.34
N GLY A 23 -0.80 0.03 13.35
CA GLY A 23 -1.42 -0.64 14.49
C GLY A 23 -2.27 -1.87 14.13
N ARG A 24 -3.49 -1.99 14.67
CA ARG A 24 -4.28 -3.24 14.56
C ARG A 24 -5.39 -3.10 13.50
N PRO A 25 -5.51 -4.05 12.54
CA PRO A 25 -6.59 -4.05 11.58
C PRO A 25 -7.94 -4.18 12.29
N GLU A 26 -8.92 -3.38 11.87
CA GLU A 26 -10.30 -3.51 12.33
C GLU A 26 -11.02 -4.62 11.58
N GLY A 27 -12.01 -5.24 12.21
CA GLY A 27 -12.86 -6.23 11.54
C GLY A 27 -12.21 -7.60 11.28
N VAL A 28 -10.91 -7.75 11.48
CA VAL A 28 -10.19 -9.02 11.35
C VAL A 28 -9.50 -9.41 12.67
N GLY A 29 -9.73 -10.65 13.10
CA GLY A 29 -8.89 -11.26 14.12
C GLY A 29 -7.50 -11.55 13.56
N ILE A 30 -6.43 -11.26 14.32
CA ILE A 30 -5.01 -11.44 13.94
C ILE A 30 -4.67 -12.86 13.42
N ARG A 31 -5.56 -13.84 13.61
CA ARG A 31 -5.41 -15.25 13.22
C ARG A 31 -5.43 -15.56 11.71
N GLY A 32 -5.32 -14.55 10.84
CA GLY A 32 -5.33 -14.72 9.38
C GLY A 32 -4.21 -14.01 8.62
N ILE A 33 -3.20 -13.49 9.33
CA ILE A 33 -2.08 -12.81 8.67
C ILE A 33 -1.22 -13.83 7.90
N PRO A 34 -1.03 -13.68 6.56
CA PRO A 34 -0.14 -14.52 5.78
C PRO A 34 1.30 -14.49 6.27
N SER A 35 2.03 -15.56 5.98
CA SER A 35 3.49 -15.58 6.14
C SER A 35 4.18 -15.20 4.83
N CYS A 36 5.29 -14.47 4.93
CA CYS A 36 6.16 -14.16 3.80
C CYS A 36 6.66 -15.45 3.14
N PRO A 37 6.64 -15.56 1.80
CA PRO A 37 7.10 -16.75 1.10
C PRO A 37 8.63 -16.94 1.20
N ASN A 38 9.37 -15.85 1.43
CA ASN A 38 10.83 -15.87 1.47
C ASN A 38 11.38 -16.21 2.87
N CYS A 39 10.91 -15.52 3.91
CA CYS A 39 11.44 -15.67 5.28
C CYS A 39 10.49 -16.40 6.24
N HIS A 40 9.27 -16.73 5.80
CA HIS A 40 8.25 -17.45 6.57
C HIS A 40 7.75 -16.76 7.84
N ARG A 41 8.14 -15.51 8.10
CA ARG A 41 7.56 -14.69 9.17
C ARG A 41 6.23 -14.09 8.73
N ALA A 42 5.35 -13.83 9.69
CA ALA A 42 4.09 -13.14 9.43
C ALA A 42 4.36 -11.79 8.72
N LEU A 43 3.53 -11.44 7.74
CA LEU A 43 3.55 -10.10 7.16
C LEU A 43 3.11 -9.08 8.22
N GLU A 44 3.64 -7.87 8.12
CA GLU A 44 3.29 -6.76 8.97
C GLU A 44 2.12 -5.99 8.38
N PHE A 45 1.20 -5.54 9.23
CA PHE A 45 0.10 -4.71 8.83
C PHE A 45 0.59 -3.28 8.59
N VAL A 46 0.45 -2.79 7.36
CA VAL A 46 0.84 -1.43 6.99
C VAL A 46 -0.36 -0.50 6.97
N MET A 47 -1.44 -0.91 6.29
CA MET A 47 -2.59 -0.06 6.07
C MET A 47 -3.89 -0.85 5.95
N GLN A 48 -4.98 -0.26 6.42
CA GLN A 48 -6.35 -0.64 6.09
C GLN A 48 -6.92 0.43 5.14
N LEU A 49 -7.24 0.01 3.93
CA LEU A 49 -7.88 0.84 2.91
C LEU A 49 -9.40 0.69 3.00
N ASP A 50 -10.08 1.82 2.95
CA ASP A 50 -11.51 1.89 2.73
C ASP A 50 -11.78 1.69 1.23
N GLY A 51 -12.29 0.51 0.87
CA GLY A 51 -12.57 0.20 -0.52
C GLY A 51 -13.81 0.89 -1.07
N THR A 52 -14.62 1.52 -0.22
CA THR A 52 -15.74 2.37 -0.65
C THR A 52 -15.29 3.76 -1.08
N ASP A 53 -14.03 4.12 -0.81
CA ASP A 53 -13.44 5.36 -1.29
C ASP A 53 -13.39 5.35 -2.84
N PRO A 54 -14.04 6.31 -3.51
CA PRO A 54 -14.04 6.41 -4.96
C PRO A 54 -12.64 6.52 -5.58
N ALA A 55 -11.64 7.05 -4.85
CA ALA A 55 -10.27 7.13 -5.31
C ALA A 55 -9.61 5.75 -5.46
N VAL A 56 -9.97 4.79 -4.61
CA VAL A 56 -9.49 3.39 -4.72
C VAL A 56 -10.32 2.60 -5.73
N GLY A 57 -11.61 2.94 -5.87
CA GLY A 57 -12.48 2.40 -6.91
C GLY A 57 -12.87 0.92 -6.71
N LEU A 58 -12.84 0.42 -5.46
CA LEU A 58 -13.16 -0.98 -5.16
C LEU A 58 -14.62 -1.21 -4.74
N GLY A 59 -15.40 -0.14 -4.58
CA GLY A 59 -16.80 -0.22 -4.15
C GLY A 59 -17.66 -1.04 -5.10
N ASP A 60 -17.46 -0.88 -6.42
CA ASP A 60 -18.20 -1.63 -7.45
C ASP A 60 -17.84 -3.13 -7.45
N ALA A 61 -16.66 -3.49 -6.95
CA ALA A 61 -16.23 -4.87 -6.75
C ALA A 61 -16.77 -5.49 -5.44
N GLY A 62 -17.53 -4.75 -4.65
CA GLY A 62 -18.06 -5.21 -3.36
C GLY A 62 -16.98 -5.37 -2.28
N ILE A 63 -15.84 -4.69 -2.44
CA ILE A 63 -14.73 -4.74 -1.49
C ILE A 63 -14.82 -3.49 -0.61
N ALA A 64 -15.40 -3.64 0.60
CA ALA A 64 -15.51 -2.53 1.54
C ALA A 64 -14.20 -2.22 2.27
N THR A 65 -13.33 -3.22 2.44
CA THR A 65 -12.07 -3.07 3.17
C THR A 65 -11.00 -3.97 2.57
N LEU A 66 -9.79 -3.42 2.47
CA LEU A 66 -8.60 -4.13 2.03
C LEU A 66 -7.44 -3.87 2.99
N TYR A 67 -6.61 -4.87 3.24
CA TYR A 67 -5.43 -4.74 4.08
C TYR A 67 -4.17 -4.82 3.23
N VAL A 68 -3.31 -3.82 3.39
CA VAL A 68 -1.97 -3.76 2.83
C VAL A 68 -1.01 -4.32 3.86
N LEU A 69 -0.33 -5.40 3.49
CA LEU A 69 0.59 -6.14 4.34
C LEU A 69 1.94 -6.22 3.66
N ALA A 70 3.02 -6.03 4.40
CA ALA A 70 4.37 -6.06 3.83
C ALA A 70 5.32 -6.88 4.70
N CYS A 71 6.39 -7.41 4.10
CA CYS A 71 7.39 -8.13 4.86
C CYS A 71 8.47 -7.15 5.37
N SER A 72 8.52 -6.92 6.69
CA SER A 72 9.57 -6.12 7.35
C SER A 72 10.81 -6.91 7.72
N SER A 73 10.80 -8.23 7.51
CA SER A 73 11.84 -9.14 8.01
C SER A 73 12.88 -9.60 6.97
N CYS A 74 12.68 -9.29 5.70
CA CYS A 74 13.62 -9.62 4.61
C CYS A 74 13.38 -8.69 3.40
N ASP A 75 14.22 -8.81 2.37
CA ASP A 75 14.22 -7.95 1.18
C ASP A 75 13.25 -8.40 0.06
N ALA A 76 12.30 -9.29 0.36
CA ALA A 76 11.37 -9.81 -0.63
C ALA A 76 10.56 -8.69 -1.33
N CYS A 77 10.09 -7.71 -0.56
CA CYS A 77 9.37 -6.55 -1.09
C CYS A 77 10.27 -5.62 -1.93
N LEU A 78 11.58 -5.56 -1.66
CA LEU A 78 12.50 -4.72 -2.44
C LEU A 78 12.83 -5.35 -3.80
N ARG A 79 13.05 -6.67 -3.82
CA ARG A 79 13.43 -7.41 -5.04
C ARG A 79 12.27 -7.69 -5.99
N GLY A 80 11.05 -7.70 -5.48
CA GLY A 80 9.86 -7.99 -6.25
C GLY A 80 8.59 -7.76 -5.44
N ALA A 81 7.47 -8.21 -5.99
CA ALA A 81 6.20 -8.14 -5.27
C ALA A 81 6.01 -9.39 -4.38
N VAL A 82 5.53 -9.16 -3.17
CA VAL A 82 4.99 -10.21 -2.30
C VAL A 82 3.50 -10.31 -2.57
N HIS A 83 3.06 -11.50 -3.01
CA HIS A 83 1.66 -11.76 -3.37
C HIS A 83 0.95 -12.55 -2.26
N TYR A 84 -0.27 -12.15 -1.93
CA TYR A 84 -1.13 -12.84 -0.97
C TYR A 84 -2.61 -12.66 -1.33
N HIS A 85 -3.41 -13.69 -1.06
CA HIS A 85 -4.85 -13.54 -1.23
C HIS A 85 -5.49 -12.78 -0.08
N ARG A 86 -6.39 -11.85 -0.45
CA ARG A 86 -7.43 -11.39 0.46
C ARG A 86 -8.34 -12.57 0.74
N SER A 87 -8.52 -12.88 2.01
CA SER A 87 -9.44 -13.94 2.39
C SER A 87 -10.80 -13.38 2.76
N ARG A 88 -11.88 -14.05 2.35
CA ARG A 88 -13.21 -13.87 2.97
C ARG A 88 -13.32 -14.53 4.35
N THR A 89 -12.34 -15.34 4.76
CA THR A 89 -12.36 -16.21 5.98
C THR A 89 -11.03 -16.31 6.76
N GLY A 90 -10.00 -15.52 6.41
CA GLY A 90 -8.69 -15.50 7.08
C GLY A 90 -7.64 -16.52 6.63
N ARG A 91 -7.80 -17.19 5.48
CA ARG A 91 -6.73 -17.99 4.85
C ARG A 91 -6.12 -17.24 3.67
N SER A 92 -4.92 -16.71 3.84
CA SER A 92 -4.10 -16.17 2.75
C SER A 92 -3.24 -17.28 2.16
N LEU A 93 -3.40 -17.53 0.86
CA LEU A 93 -2.47 -18.35 0.09
C LEU A 93 -1.35 -17.42 -0.41
N CYS A 94 -0.11 -17.87 -0.32
CA CYS A 94 1.04 -17.14 -0.82
C CYS A 94 1.51 -17.79 -2.12
N LEU A 95 1.57 -17.00 -3.20
CA LEU A 95 2.03 -17.47 -4.50
C LEU A 95 3.43 -16.87 -4.79
N THR A 96 4.35 -17.76 -5.12
CA THR A 96 5.81 -17.56 -5.29
C THR A 96 6.16 -16.83 -6.60
N THR A 97 7.34 -16.22 -6.81
CA THR A 97 8.70 -16.80 -7.03
C THR A 97 9.77 -15.70 -6.86
N SER A 98 11.04 -15.84 -6.41
CA SER A 98 12.04 -16.92 -6.35
C SER A 98 13.06 -16.60 -5.20
N PRO A 99 13.68 -17.60 -4.56
CA PRO A 99 14.58 -17.40 -3.43
C PRO A 99 15.97 -16.94 -3.88
N ARG A 100 16.41 -15.79 -3.38
CA ARG A 100 17.84 -15.57 -3.13
C ARG A 100 17.98 -14.94 -1.75
N ALA A 101 18.16 -15.80 -0.76
CA ALA A 101 18.65 -15.39 0.54
C ALA A 101 20.05 -14.78 0.38
N ILE A 102 20.19 -13.50 0.73
CA ILE A 102 21.46 -12.91 1.15
C ILE A 102 21.14 -12.09 2.40
N PRO A 103 21.84 -12.28 3.52
CA PRO A 103 21.71 -11.40 4.67
C PRO A 103 22.38 -10.07 4.33
N SER A 104 21.59 -9.10 3.87
CA SER A 104 21.91 -7.68 3.95
C SER A 104 21.13 -7.07 5.12
N PRO A 105 21.57 -5.93 5.70
CA PRO A 105 20.86 -5.34 6.83
C PRO A 105 19.39 -5.19 6.45
N ILE A 106 18.54 -5.69 7.34
CA ILE A 106 17.08 -5.73 7.17
C ILE A 106 16.65 -4.32 6.78
N ALA A 107 16.22 -4.15 5.53
CA ALA A 107 15.38 -3.03 5.15
C ALA A 107 14.14 -3.13 6.01
N THR A 108 14.14 -2.36 7.10
CA THR A 108 13.11 -2.47 8.10
C THR A 108 11.95 -1.68 7.54
N ILE A 109 10.81 -2.35 7.34
CA ILE A 109 9.55 -1.64 7.25
C ILE A 109 9.14 -1.35 8.68
N ARG A 110 9.06 -0.08 9.06
CA ARG A 110 8.44 0.31 10.33
C ARG A 110 7.13 1.01 10.03
N VAL A 111 6.13 0.68 10.81
CA VAL A 111 4.83 1.33 10.76
C VAL A 111 4.50 1.79 12.17
N GLY A 112 4.23 3.09 12.32
CA GLY A 112 3.89 3.71 13.59
C GLY A 112 2.59 3.20 14.20
N SER A 113 2.22 3.77 15.35
CA SER A 113 0.91 3.53 15.98
C SER A 113 -0.25 3.96 15.07
N CYS A 114 -1.42 3.30 15.22
CA CYS A 114 -2.65 3.60 14.46
C CYS A 114 -2.88 5.10 14.27
N THR A 115 -2.88 5.57 13.03
CA THR A 115 -3.30 6.93 12.69
C THR A 115 -4.25 6.86 11.50
N ASP A 116 -5.42 7.50 11.61
CA ASP A 116 -6.30 7.69 10.46
C ASP A 116 -5.64 8.73 9.54
N VAL A 117 -5.52 8.44 8.26
CA VAL A 117 -4.82 9.31 7.30
C VAL A 117 -5.71 9.60 6.10
N GLU A 118 -5.80 10.88 5.76
CA GLU A 118 -6.40 11.33 4.52
C GLU A 118 -5.35 11.22 3.42
N LEU A 119 -5.58 10.34 2.44
CA LEU A 119 -4.72 10.21 1.27
C LEU A 119 -5.36 10.92 0.08
N GLY A 120 -4.58 11.77 -0.58
CA GLY A 120 -5.02 12.49 -1.78
C GLY A 120 -4.69 11.74 -3.07
N ALA A 121 -5.40 12.11 -4.14
CA ALA A 121 -4.93 11.86 -5.49
C ALA A 121 -3.67 12.72 -5.78
N PHE A 122 -2.83 12.28 -6.70
CA PHE A 122 -1.61 12.99 -7.09
C PHE A 122 -1.90 14.45 -7.50
N ASP A 123 -1.15 15.40 -6.93
CA ASP A 123 -1.08 16.80 -7.36
C ASP A 123 0.39 17.18 -7.62
N GLU A 124 0.69 17.55 -8.87
CA GLU A 124 2.03 17.91 -9.35
C GLU A 124 2.61 19.17 -8.67
N HIS A 125 1.81 19.93 -7.91
CA HIS A 125 2.19 21.27 -7.41
C HIS A 125 2.61 21.34 -5.94
N SER A 126 2.67 20.22 -5.21
CA SER A 126 3.04 20.20 -3.79
C SER A 126 4.26 19.31 -3.54
N PHE A 127 5.46 19.92 -3.56
CA PHE A 127 6.74 19.21 -3.32
C PHE A 127 7.47 19.73 -2.07
N GLU A 128 6.78 19.83 -0.94
CA GLU A 128 7.43 19.95 0.37
C GLU A 128 6.85 18.87 1.31
N GLY A 129 7.59 17.77 1.48
CA GLY A 129 7.26 16.68 2.42
C GLY A 129 7.08 15.30 1.77
N PRO A 130 6.80 14.27 2.59
CA PRO A 130 6.56 12.89 2.14
C PRO A 130 5.32 12.79 1.23
N PHE A 131 5.41 11.97 0.19
CA PHE A 131 4.39 11.87 -0.86
C PHE A 131 3.63 10.53 -0.84
N HIS A 132 2.39 10.54 -0.35
CA HIS A 132 1.51 9.37 -0.40
C HIS A 132 0.48 9.53 -1.53
N GLN A 133 0.23 8.47 -2.28
CA GLN A 133 -0.70 8.47 -3.42
C GLN A 133 -1.79 7.42 -3.26
N LEU A 134 -3.05 7.79 -3.52
CA LEU A 134 -4.18 6.85 -3.57
C LEU A 134 -4.75 6.73 -4.99
N GLY A 135 -4.84 5.51 -5.51
CA GLY A 135 -5.46 5.19 -6.80
C GLY A 135 -4.82 5.85 -8.02
N GLY A 136 -5.46 5.69 -9.18
CA GLY A 136 -4.97 6.19 -10.46
C GLY A 136 -3.80 5.36 -11.01
N GLU A 137 -2.85 6.02 -11.68
CA GLU A 137 -1.62 5.39 -12.18
C GLU A 137 -0.46 5.65 -11.20
N PRO A 138 0.35 4.64 -10.85
CA PRO A 138 1.43 4.79 -9.87
C PRO A 138 2.50 5.77 -10.34
N VAL A 139 2.86 6.71 -9.47
CA VAL A 139 4.08 7.50 -9.60
C VAL A 139 5.24 6.68 -9.04
N TRP A 140 6.10 6.20 -9.93
CA TRP A 140 7.24 5.35 -9.57
C TRP A 140 8.42 6.18 -9.06
N LEU A 141 9.08 5.68 -8.00
CA LEU A 141 10.29 6.27 -7.44
C LEU A 141 11.51 5.98 -8.32
N ASP A 142 11.51 4.84 -9.00
CA ASP A 142 12.53 4.39 -9.95
C ASP A 142 11.86 3.87 -11.23
N GLU A 143 12.42 2.85 -11.89
CA GLU A 143 11.83 2.27 -13.09
C GLU A 143 10.43 1.67 -12.83
N PRO A 144 9.44 1.90 -13.72
CA PRO A 144 8.13 1.29 -13.61
C PRO A 144 8.18 -0.24 -13.54
N ARG A 145 7.46 -0.83 -12.57
CA ARG A 145 7.36 -2.29 -12.45
C ARG A 145 6.01 -2.78 -12.98
N SER A 146 6.05 -3.76 -13.89
CA SER A 146 4.85 -4.49 -14.31
C SER A 146 4.46 -5.47 -13.22
N VAL A 147 3.37 -5.18 -12.50
CA VAL A 147 2.80 -6.08 -11.49
C VAL A 147 1.61 -6.83 -12.10
N ARG A 148 1.72 -8.17 -12.12
CA ARG A 148 0.73 -9.07 -12.70
C ARG A 148 0.25 -10.07 -11.68
N CYS A 149 -1.03 -10.40 -11.76
CA CYS A 149 -1.63 -11.44 -10.94
C CYS A 149 -0.95 -12.78 -11.21
N THR A 150 -0.57 -13.50 -10.15
CA THR A 150 0.09 -14.80 -10.31
C THR A 150 -0.87 -15.92 -10.72
N GLU A 151 -2.17 -15.74 -10.51
CA GLU A 151 -3.20 -16.70 -10.93
C GLU A 151 -3.63 -16.53 -12.39
N CYS A 152 -4.06 -15.33 -12.79
CA CYS A 152 -4.63 -15.10 -14.12
C CYS A 152 -3.69 -14.39 -15.10
N GLY A 153 -2.54 -13.88 -14.64
CA GLY A 153 -1.56 -13.16 -15.47
C GLY A 153 -1.96 -11.75 -15.89
N ALA A 154 -3.17 -11.29 -15.53
CA ALA A 154 -3.66 -9.95 -15.83
C ALA A 154 -2.85 -8.87 -15.09
N PRO A 155 -2.70 -7.65 -15.66
CA PRO A 155 -2.17 -6.52 -14.91
C PRO A 155 -3.06 -6.24 -13.69
N MET A 156 -2.44 -5.89 -12.57
CA MET A 156 -3.15 -5.60 -11.32
C MET A 156 -3.47 -4.10 -11.22
N THR A 157 -4.58 -3.78 -10.57
CA THR A 157 -5.02 -2.39 -10.31
C THR A 157 -4.15 -1.78 -9.22
N PHE A 158 -3.59 -0.60 -9.47
CA PHE A 158 -2.87 0.17 -8.47
C PHE A 158 -3.83 0.70 -7.40
N LEU A 159 -3.39 0.66 -6.14
CA LEU A 159 -4.21 1.05 -5.00
C LEU A 159 -3.62 2.23 -4.24
N VAL A 160 -2.37 2.10 -3.82
CA VAL A 160 -1.72 3.10 -2.97
C VAL A 160 -0.21 3.02 -3.11
N ALA A 161 0.44 4.19 -3.06
CA ALA A 161 1.86 4.35 -2.80
C ALA A 161 2.04 5.10 -1.47
N LEU A 162 2.94 4.61 -0.62
CA LEU A 162 3.23 5.20 0.70
C LEU A 162 4.71 5.52 0.79
N ASP A 163 5.02 6.78 1.03
CA ASP A 163 6.39 7.24 1.23
C ASP A 163 6.87 6.87 2.63
N SER A 164 8.19 6.83 2.79
CA SER A 164 8.77 6.89 4.12
C SER A 164 8.47 8.25 4.73
N ASP A 165 7.80 8.24 5.87
CA ASP A 165 7.25 9.41 6.52
C ASP A 165 7.47 9.28 8.03
N ALA A 166 8.46 10.01 8.54
CA ALA A 166 8.83 9.98 9.94
C ALA A 166 7.74 10.51 10.87
N ASP A 167 6.86 11.41 10.38
CA ASP A 167 5.82 12.04 11.20
C ASP A 167 4.71 11.04 11.54
N VAL A 168 4.47 10.05 10.66
CA VAL A 168 3.54 8.94 10.89
C VAL A 168 4.24 7.61 11.21
N GLY A 169 5.57 7.63 11.38
CA GLY A 169 6.38 6.47 11.73
C GLY A 169 6.45 5.41 10.64
N LEU A 170 6.35 5.81 9.36
CA LEU A 170 6.61 4.97 8.20
C LEU A 170 8.08 5.05 7.81
N GLU A 171 8.75 3.91 7.76
CA GLU A 171 10.12 3.80 7.29
C GLU A 171 10.18 2.61 6.34
N PHE A 172 10.46 2.82 5.06
CA PHE A 172 10.59 1.74 4.08
C PHE A 172 12.03 1.69 3.57
N ALA A 173 12.84 0.79 4.11
CA ALA A 173 14.25 0.66 3.70
C ALA A 173 15.02 2.00 3.87
N ASP A 174 15.70 2.49 2.83
CA ASP A 174 16.45 3.75 2.83
C ASP A 174 15.61 4.86 2.19
N HIS A 175 14.61 5.37 2.92
CA HIS A 175 13.65 6.36 2.43
C HIS A 175 12.92 5.94 1.14
N GLY A 176 12.50 4.69 1.09
CA GLY A 176 11.78 4.11 -0.03
C GLY A 176 10.28 4.37 -0.01
N MET A 177 9.63 3.88 -1.07
CA MET A 177 8.19 3.96 -1.33
C MET A 177 7.60 2.56 -1.42
N LEU A 178 6.57 2.27 -0.63
CA LEU A 178 5.78 1.05 -0.72
C LEU A 178 4.65 1.23 -1.74
N TYR A 179 4.43 0.22 -2.58
CA TYR A 179 3.33 0.18 -3.53
C TYR A 179 2.46 -1.05 -3.27
N ALA A 180 1.14 -0.89 -3.39
CA ALA A 180 0.18 -1.99 -3.31
C ALA A 180 -0.74 -2.05 -4.53
N PHE A 181 -1.06 -3.27 -4.94
CA PHE A 181 -1.89 -3.58 -6.11
C PHE A 181 -2.89 -4.69 -5.78
N LEU A 182 -4.02 -4.73 -6.50
CA LEU A 182 -5.04 -5.77 -6.37
C LEU A 182 -5.46 -6.29 -7.75
N CYS A 183 -5.52 -7.60 -7.89
CA CYS A 183 -6.29 -8.25 -8.92
C CYS A 183 -7.72 -8.41 -8.41
N VAL A 184 -8.66 -7.66 -8.99
CA VAL A 184 -10.06 -7.65 -8.54
C VAL A 184 -10.71 -9.02 -8.74
N ASP A 185 -10.44 -9.68 -9.87
CA ASP A 185 -11.06 -10.98 -10.21
C ASP A 185 -10.57 -12.14 -9.32
N CYS A 186 -9.27 -12.16 -9.00
CA CYS A 186 -8.63 -13.23 -8.21
C CYS A 186 -8.57 -12.90 -6.71
N GLU A 187 -8.93 -11.67 -6.32
CA GLU A 187 -8.73 -11.14 -4.97
C GLU A 187 -7.26 -11.29 -4.45
N GLU A 188 -6.30 -11.28 -5.38
CA GLU A 188 -4.86 -11.34 -5.09
C GLU A 188 -4.32 -9.93 -4.85
N VAL A 189 -3.59 -9.73 -3.76
CA VAL A 189 -2.92 -8.47 -3.43
C VAL A 189 -1.43 -8.64 -3.62
N ALA A 190 -0.77 -7.62 -4.14
CA ALA A 190 0.67 -7.58 -4.33
C ALA A 190 1.27 -6.32 -3.70
N THR A 191 2.34 -6.48 -2.92
CA THR A 191 3.07 -5.35 -2.32
C THR A 191 4.54 -5.40 -2.67
N LEU A 192 5.11 -4.27 -3.06
CA LEU A 192 6.56 -4.11 -3.32
C LEU A 192 7.05 -2.79 -2.73
N VAL A 193 8.37 -2.66 -2.59
CA VAL A 193 9.05 -1.43 -2.18
C VAL A 193 10.08 -1.06 -3.24
N GLN A 194 10.16 0.22 -3.57
CA GLN A 194 11.28 0.80 -4.30
C GLN A 194 12.06 1.73 -3.38
N VAL A 195 13.35 1.88 -3.66
CA VAL A 195 14.21 2.91 -3.06
C VAL A 195 14.78 3.73 -4.20
N ALA A 196 15.07 5.00 -3.95
CA ALA A 196 15.71 5.85 -4.94
C ALA A 196 17.07 5.24 -5.33
N PRO A 197 17.49 5.33 -6.60
CA PRO A 197 18.84 4.96 -6.99
C PRO A 197 19.86 5.85 -6.26
N PRO A 198 21.05 5.30 -5.93
CA PRO A 198 22.11 6.03 -5.24
C PRO A 198 22.75 7.16 -6.07
#